data_AF-A0A371IUN6-F1
#
_entry.id   AF-A0A371IUN6-F1
#
_cell.length_a   1.000
_cell.length_b   1.000
_cell.length_c   1.000
_cell.angle_alpha   90.00
_cell.angle_beta   90.00
_cell.angle_gamma   90.00
#
_symmetry.space_group_name_H-M   'P 1'
#
loop_
_entity.id
_entity.type
_entity.pdbx_description
1 polymer ?
#
loop_
_entity_poly.entity_id
_entity_poly.type
_entity_poly.pdbx_seq_one_letter_code
_entity_poly.pdbx_strand_id
1 'polypeptide(L)'
;MSQYILLTSDCELPEIDLTNKQNITVEEAKIKGISSPDWCTWDELDPNCEILHFENEDDINNLCIYENYDFIDELRLYTENKYIYMIDCLTDKKRAEQLFDYICSINLLNEICIY
;
A
#
# COMPACT_ATOMS: atom_id res chain seq x y z
N MET A 1 6.19 -5.85 15.52
CA MET A 1 7.33 -6.22 14.68
C MET A 1 6.91 -5.98 13.26
N SER A 2 7.60 -5.12 12.52
CA SER A 2 7.33 -4.91 11.09
C SER A 2 7.78 -6.17 10.35
N GLN A 3 6.85 -6.89 9.73
CA GLN A 3 7.16 -8.01 8.84
C GLN A 3 7.13 -7.44 7.42
N TYR A 4 8.29 -7.38 6.77
CA TYR A 4 8.37 -7.04 5.35
C TYR A 4 8.11 -8.32 4.56
N ILE A 5 7.11 -8.29 3.68
CA ILE A 5 6.84 -9.39 2.76
C ILE A 5 7.29 -8.93 1.38
N LEU A 6 8.15 -9.72 0.74
CA LEU A 6 8.73 -9.38 -0.56
C LEU A 6 8.32 -10.41 -1.61
N LEU A 7 7.98 -9.89 -2.79
CA LEU A 7 7.74 -10.70 -3.98
C LEU A 7 8.81 -10.40 -5.01
N THR A 8 9.31 -11.45 -5.65
CA THR A 8 10.30 -11.30 -6.72
C THR A 8 9.84 -12.07 -7.94
N SER A 9 10.03 -11.50 -9.13
CA SER A 9 9.62 -12.13 -10.39
C SER A 9 10.52 -11.69 -11.54
N ASP A 10 10.64 -12.55 -12.55
CA ASP A 10 11.32 -12.22 -13.81
C ASP A 10 10.43 -11.40 -14.76
N CYS A 11 9.13 -11.35 -14.48
CA CYS A 11 8.15 -10.60 -15.25
C CYS A 11 7.60 -9.42 -14.44
N GLU A 12 7.17 -8.39 -15.16
CA GLU A 12 6.50 -7.24 -14.55
C GLU A 12 5.12 -7.66 -14.05
N LEU A 13 4.86 -7.42 -12.76
CA LEU A 13 3.61 -7.69 -12.09
C LEU A 13 2.78 -6.40 -11.96
N PRO A 14 1.44 -6.50 -12.00
CA PRO A 14 0.58 -5.33 -11.82
C PRO A 14 0.63 -4.84 -10.37
N GLU A 15 1.01 -3.58 -10.19
CA GLU A 15 0.91 -2.93 -8.88
C GLU A 15 -0.55 -2.77 -8.46
N ILE A 16 -0.81 -2.95 -7.17
CA ILE A 16 -2.14 -2.76 -6.60
C ILE A 16 -2.05 -1.85 -5.38
N ASP A 17 -2.99 -0.91 -5.27
CA ASP A 17 -3.17 -0.10 -4.08
C ASP A 17 -4.65 -0.16 -3.69
N LEU A 18 -4.97 -1.02 -2.72
CA LEU A 18 -6.33 -1.16 -2.20
C LEU A 18 -6.58 -0.26 -0.98
N THR A 19 -5.66 0.64 -0.62
CA THR A 19 -5.85 1.54 0.53
C THR A 19 -6.87 2.64 0.28
N ASN A 20 -7.42 2.75 -0.94
CA ASN A 20 -8.45 3.74 -1.32
C ASN A 20 -8.13 5.15 -0.79
N LYS A 21 -6.84 5.48 -0.68
CA LYS A 21 -6.37 6.72 -0.07
C LYS A 21 -6.72 7.89 -0.98
N GLN A 22 -7.29 8.93 -0.39
CA GLN A 22 -7.58 10.18 -1.09
C GLN A 22 -6.72 11.28 -0.47
N ASN A 23 -5.89 11.92 -1.28
CA ASN A 23 -5.28 13.18 -0.91
C ASN A 23 -6.33 14.27 -1.12
N ILE A 24 -6.79 14.87 -0.02
CA ILE A 24 -7.75 15.97 -0.03
C ILE A 24 -7.15 17.17 0.68
N THR A 25 -7.54 18.37 0.27
CA THR A 25 -7.14 19.60 0.97
C THR A 25 -7.96 19.82 2.23
N VAL A 26 -7.46 20.66 3.15
CA VAL A 26 -8.23 21.10 4.34
C VAL A 26 -9.57 21.73 3.94
N GLU A 27 -9.62 22.52 2.87
CA GLU A 27 -10.88 23.07 2.37
C GLU A 27 -11.85 21.99 1.90
N GLU A 28 -11.39 21.01 1.13
CA GLU A 28 -12.22 19.89 0.69
C GLU A 28 -12.70 19.03 1.86
N ALA A 29 -11.87 18.83 2.87
CA ALA A 29 -12.23 18.12 4.09
C ALA A 29 -13.36 18.85 4.86
N LYS A 30 -13.24 20.18 4.98
CA LYS A 30 -14.30 21.03 5.55
C LYS A 30 -15.60 20.92 4.76
N ILE A 31 -15.53 20.96 3.42
CA ILE A 31 -16.71 20.86 2.53
C ILE A 31 -17.37 19.48 2.64
N LYS A 32 -16.57 18.40 2.72
CA LYS A 32 -17.05 17.02 2.90
C LYS A 32 -17.61 16.75 4.30
N GLY A 33 -17.49 17.69 5.24
CA GLY A 33 -17.97 17.54 6.61
C GLY A 33 -17.12 16.59 7.46
N ILE A 34 -15.85 16.39 7.09
CA ILE A 34 -14.91 15.54 7.84
C ILE A 34 -14.51 16.29 9.11
N SER A 35 -14.62 15.62 10.25
CA SER A 35 -14.18 16.16 11.55
C SER A 35 -12.67 16.37 11.55
N SER A 36 -12.23 17.47 12.16
CA SER A 36 -10.80 17.73 12.35
C SER A 36 -10.18 16.67 13.26
N PRO A 37 -8.86 16.42 13.15
CA PRO A 37 -8.15 15.54 14.06
C PRO A 37 -8.28 16.04 15.52
N ASP A 38 -8.26 15.14 16.49
CA ASP A 38 -8.42 15.51 17.92
C ASP A 38 -7.33 16.47 18.45
N TRP A 39 -6.20 16.56 17.75
CA TRP A 39 -5.03 17.35 18.14
C TRP A 39 -4.96 18.73 17.44
N CYS A 40 -5.83 19.03 16.48
CA CYS A 40 -5.88 20.33 15.81
C CYS A 40 -7.27 20.69 15.29
N THR A 41 -7.50 21.98 15.10
CA THR A 41 -8.68 22.46 14.38
C THR A 41 -8.30 22.75 12.93
N TRP A 42 -9.25 22.58 12.01
CA TRP A 42 -9.01 22.90 10.60
C TRP A 42 -8.67 24.38 10.34
N ASP A 43 -8.96 25.28 11.29
CA ASP A 43 -8.65 26.71 11.20
C ASP A 43 -7.19 27.04 11.57
N GLU A 44 -6.49 26.11 12.22
CA GLU A 44 -5.06 26.24 12.56
C GLU A 44 -4.15 25.75 11.43
N LEU A 45 -4.70 25.03 10.44
CA LEU A 45 -3.98 24.48 9.30
C LEU A 45 -4.13 25.34 8.04
N ASP A 46 -3.11 25.31 7.17
CA ASP A 46 -3.20 25.95 5.85
C ASP A 46 -4.37 25.34 5.05
N PRO A 47 -5.28 26.14 4.47
CA PRO A 47 -6.40 25.64 3.67
C PRO A 47 -5.98 24.72 2.52
N ASN A 48 -4.77 24.91 1.97
CA ASN A 48 -4.20 24.11 0.89
C ASN A 48 -3.36 22.93 1.40
N CYS A 49 -3.29 22.70 2.71
CA CYS A 49 -2.57 21.55 3.26
C CYS A 49 -3.24 20.27 2.79
N GLU A 50 -2.43 19.36 2.22
CA GLU A 50 -2.89 18.04 1.79
C GLU A 50 -3.00 17.11 3.00
N ILE A 51 -4.15 16.47 3.11
CA ILE A 51 -4.47 15.50 4.15
C ILE A 51 -4.71 14.16 3.47
N LEU A 52 -4.13 13.12 4.05
CA LEU A 52 -4.42 11.75 3.68
C LEU A 52 -5.74 11.35 4.33
N HIS A 53 -6.76 11.10 3.51
CA HIS A 53 -8.08 10.66 3.97
C HIS A 53 -8.37 9.23 3.49
N PHE A 54 -8.93 8.44 4.40
CA PHE A 54 -9.45 7.10 4.16
C PHE A 54 -10.96 7.13 4.41
N GLU A 55 -11.75 6.61 3.48
CA GLU A 55 -13.23 6.61 3.61
C GLU A 55 -13.69 5.73 4.77
N ASN A 56 -13.05 4.57 4.96
CA ASN A 56 -13.27 3.69 6.09
C ASN A 56 -11.98 3.41 6.84
N GLU A 57 -12.08 3.18 8.16
CA GLU A 57 -10.94 2.69 8.96
C GLU A 57 -10.43 1.34 8.44
N ASP A 58 -11.33 0.51 7.87
CA ASP A 58 -10.99 -0.75 7.22
C ASP A 58 -10.14 -0.58 5.95
N ASP A 59 -10.07 0.62 5.37
CA ASP A 59 -9.22 0.93 4.22
C ASP A 59 -7.75 1.19 4.63
N ILE A 60 -7.53 1.48 5.92
CA ILE A 60 -6.20 1.67 6.49
C ILE A 60 -5.45 0.33 6.47
N ASN A 61 -4.24 0.34 5.89
CA ASN A 61 -3.37 -0.83 5.74
C ASN A 61 -4.00 -2.00 4.96
N ASN A 62 -4.88 -1.70 3.99
CA ASN A 62 -5.25 -2.64 2.96
C ASN A 62 -4.03 -3.07 2.12
N LEU A 63 -4.21 -4.14 1.35
CA LEU A 63 -3.14 -4.69 0.52
C LEU A 63 -2.64 -3.69 -0.52
N CYS A 64 -1.38 -3.31 -0.39
CA CYS A 64 -0.60 -2.58 -1.37
C CYS A 64 0.55 -3.47 -1.85
N ILE A 65 0.78 -3.49 -3.16
CA ILE A 65 1.91 -4.16 -3.79
C ILE A 65 2.49 -3.18 -4.80
N TYR A 66 3.73 -2.80 -4.59
CA TYR A 66 4.43 -1.80 -5.40
C TYR A 66 5.88 -2.21 -5.62
N GLU A 67 6.46 -1.82 -6.74
CA GLU A 67 7.86 -2.08 -7.01
C GLU A 67 8.72 -1.34 -5.97
N ASN A 68 9.59 -2.08 -5.29
CA ASN A 68 10.43 -1.53 -4.24
C ASN A 68 11.75 -1.06 -4.85
N TYR A 69 12.04 0.24 -4.77
CA TYR A 69 13.27 0.83 -5.26
C TYR A 69 14.31 1.12 -4.17
N ASP A 70 13.88 1.22 -2.91
CA ASP A 70 14.71 1.76 -1.81
C ASP A 70 15.73 0.74 -1.27
N PHE A 71 15.47 -0.57 -1.44
CA PHE A 71 16.34 -1.65 -0.95
C PHE A 71 16.82 -2.61 -2.04
N ILE A 72 16.74 -2.20 -3.31
CA ILE A 72 17.08 -3.09 -4.43
C ILE A 72 18.49 -3.63 -4.29
N ASP A 73 19.48 -2.80 -3.96
CA ASP A 73 20.88 -3.20 -3.94
C ASP A 73 21.17 -4.30 -2.90
N GLU A 74 20.57 -4.22 -1.70
CA GLU A 74 20.70 -5.30 -0.70
C GLU A 74 19.90 -6.54 -1.10
N LEU A 75 18.72 -6.38 -1.71
CA LEU A 75 17.88 -7.50 -2.11
C LEU A 75 18.46 -8.28 -3.31
N ARG A 76 19.23 -7.63 -4.18
CA ARG A 76 19.98 -8.27 -5.28
C ARG A 76 21.02 -9.27 -4.81
N LEU A 77 21.39 -9.27 -3.53
CA LEU A 77 22.25 -10.30 -2.94
C LEU A 77 21.52 -11.64 -2.77
N TYR A 78 20.19 -11.64 -2.74
CA TYR A 78 19.35 -12.79 -2.43
C TYR A 78 18.53 -13.29 -3.63
N THR A 79 18.42 -12.48 -4.69
CA THR A 79 17.69 -12.86 -5.91
C THR A 79 18.31 -12.24 -7.17
N GLU A 80 18.29 -13.00 -8.26
CA GLU A 80 18.64 -12.52 -9.60
C GLU A 80 17.41 -11.99 -10.36
N ASN A 81 16.20 -12.17 -9.82
CA ASN A 81 14.94 -11.84 -10.46
C ASN A 81 14.86 -10.35 -10.81
N LYS A 82 14.46 -10.03 -12.04
CA LYS A 82 14.51 -8.66 -12.56
C LYS A 82 13.66 -7.68 -11.75
N TYR A 83 12.48 -8.09 -11.28
CA TYR A 83 11.52 -7.23 -10.58
C TYR A 83 11.37 -7.64 -9.13
N ILE A 84 11.32 -6.65 -8.24
CA ILE A 84 11.21 -6.82 -6.79
C ILE A 84 10.08 -5.92 -6.29
N TYR A 85 9.08 -6.52 -5.66
CA TYR A 85 7.91 -5.85 -5.14
C TYR A 85 7.86 -5.96 -3.62
N MET A 86 7.45 -4.89 -2.96
CA MET A 86 7.10 -4.90 -1.55
C MET A 86 5.60 -5.01 -1.38
N ILE A 87 5.20 -5.87 -0.46
CA ILE A 87 3.82 -5.98 -0.02
C ILE A 87 3.69 -5.24 1.30
N ASP A 88 2.78 -4.30 1.36
CA ASP A 88 2.39 -3.58 2.56
C ASP A 88 0.93 -3.87 2.87
N CYS A 89 0.66 -4.48 4.03
CA CYS A 89 -0.68 -4.78 4.49
C CYS A 89 -0.67 -5.16 5.98
N LEU A 90 -1.83 -5.03 6.64
CA LEU A 90 -2.03 -5.69 7.93
C LEU A 90 -2.00 -7.21 7.79
N THR A 91 -1.34 -7.88 8.73
CA THR A 91 -1.31 -9.35 8.81
C THR A 91 -2.61 -9.88 9.45
N ASP A 92 -3.72 -9.75 8.73
CA ASP A 92 -5.01 -10.33 9.10
C ASP A 92 -5.49 -11.37 8.07
N LYS A 93 -6.53 -12.13 8.41
CA LYS A 93 -7.06 -13.19 7.55
C LYS A 93 -7.58 -12.66 6.21
N LYS A 94 -8.27 -11.52 6.21
CA LYS A 94 -8.86 -10.93 4.99
C LYS A 94 -7.75 -10.50 4.02
N ARG A 95 -6.65 -9.97 4.53
CA ARG A 95 -5.52 -9.48 3.71
C ARG A 95 -4.68 -10.65 3.21
N ALA A 96 -4.54 -11.70 4.01
CA ALA A 96 -3.98 -12.97 3.56
C ALA A 96 -4.79 -13.60 2.40
N GLU A 97 -6.13 -13.56 2.47
CA GLU A 97 -7.01 -14.01 1.37
C GLU A 97 -6.84 -13.13 0.12
N GLN A 98 -6.82 -11.81 0.27
CA GLN A 98 -6.57 -10.88 -0.86
C GLN A 98 -5.21 -11.11 -1.53
N LEU A 99 -4.15 -11.31 -0.73
CA LEU A 99 -2.82 -11.59 -1.25
C LEU A 99 -2.76 -12.95 -1.95
N PHE A 100 -3.43 -13.96 -1.39
CA PHE A 100 -3.55 -15.27 -2.02
C PHE A 100 -4.27 -15.18 -3.37
N ASP A 101 -5.39 -14.48 -3.43
CA ASP A 101 -6.15 -14.27 -4.67
C ASP A 101 -5.31 -13.54 -5.73
N TYR A 102 -4.56 -12.51 -5.32
CA TYR A 102 -3.61 -11.81 -6.18
C TYR A 102 -2.54 -12.76 -6.73
N ILE A 103 -1.85 -13.51 -5.85
CA ILE A 103 -0.82 -14.49 -6.27
C ILE A 103 -1.42 -15.55 -7.19
N CYS A 104 -2.60 -16.07 -6.89
CA CYS A 104 -3.28 -17.05 -7.74
C CYS A 104 -3.64 -16.49 -9.12
N SER A 105 -4.04 -15.22 -9.20
CA SER A 105 -4.30 -14.55 -10.47
C SER A 105 -3.04 -14.42 -11.34
N ILE A 106 -1.86 -14.35 -10.71
CA ILE A 106 -0.55 -14.18 -11.38
C ILE A 106 0.15 -15.52 -11.64
N ASN A 107 0.02 -16.53 -10.77
CA ASN A 107 0.59 -17.87 -10.97
C ASN A 107 -0.04 -18.61 -12.16
N LEU A 108 -1.18 -18.13 -12.67
CA LEU A 108 -1.70 -18.54 -13.97
C LEU A 108 -0.85 -18.00 -15.14
N LEU A 109 0.13 -17.14 -14.87
CA LEU A 109 0.96 -16.44 -15.84
C LEU A 109 2.47 -16.74 -15.71
N ASN A 110 3.09 -16.91 -14.51
CA ASN A 110 4.55 -17.13 -14.34
C ASN A 110 4.98 -17.79 -13.00
N GLU A 111 6.27 -18.13 -12.84
CA GLU A 111 6.91 -18.59 -11.57
C GLU A 111 7.17 -17.41 -10.60
N ILE A 112 6.84 -17.58 -9.31
CA ILE A 112 6.97 -16.55 -8.25
C ILE A 112 7.70 -17.13 -7.03
N CYS A 113 8.64 -16.38 -6.45
CA CYS A 113 9.30 -16.70 -5.17
C CYS A 113 8.90 -15.68 -4.08
N ILE A 114 8.47 -16.18 -2.92
CA ILE A 114 8.02 -15.40 -1.75
C ILE A 114 9.07 -15.59 -0.63
N TYR A 115 9.54 -14.48 -0.05
CA TYR A 115 10.54 -14.47 1.03
C TYR A 115 10.01 -13.78 2.29
#